data_AF-A0A1Y2I310-F1
#
_entry.id   AF-A0A1Y2I310-F1
#
_cell.length_a   1.000
_cell.length_b   1.000
_cell.length_c   1.000
_cell.angle_alpha   90.00
_cell.angle_beta   90.00
_cell.angle_gamma   90.00
#
_symmetry.space_group_name_H-M   'P 1'
#
loop_
_entity.id
_entity.type
_entity.pdbx_description
1 polymer ?
#
loop_
_entity_poly.entity_id
_entity_poly.type
_entity_poly.pdbx_seq_one_letter_code
_entity_poly.pdbx_strand_id
1 'polypeptide(L)'
;MLLLGLPALPLMWLLHIAYHWPHAKDPERGLIQPTLSRHMKIAGVGVAVWTVAFITWWAVFATQRVKLGSLGDALVVVDVKGL
;
A
#
# COMPACT_ATOMS: atom_id res chain seq x y z
N MET A 1 -5.07 15.59 1.20
CA MET A 1 -4.39 14.41 0.62
C MET A 1 -5.22 13.12 0.65
N LEU A 2 -6.03 12.84 1.70
CA LEU A 2 -6.87 11.63 1.74
C LEU A 2 -7.95 11.53 0.65
N LEU A 3 -8.43 12.66 0.12
CA LEU A 3 -9.39 12.69 -1.01
C LEU A 3 -8.73 12.54 -2.39
N LEU A 4 -7.40 12.71 -2.48
CA LEU A 4 -6.60 12.49 -3.70
C LEU A 4 -5.83 11.17 -3.68
N GLY A 5 -5.75 10.51 -2.52
CA GLY A 5 -5.34 9.13 -2.40
C GLY A 5 -6.52 8.24 -2.76
N LEU A 6 -6.70 7.97 -4.05
CA LEU A 6 -7.49 6.82 -4.50
C LEU A 6 -7.16 5.62 -3.59
N PRO A 7 -8.16 4.79 -3.21
CA PRO A 7 -7.99 3.74 -2.20
C PRO A 7 -6.93 2.68 -2.52
N ALA A 8 -6.25 2.75 -3.67
CA ALA A 8 -5.31 1.78 -4.21
C ALA A 8 -3.83 2.27 -4.29
N LEU A 9 -3.43 3.32 -3.55
CA LEU A 9 -2.05 3.84 -3.58
C LEU A 9 -1.34 3.69 -2.22
N PRO A 10 -0.94 2.47 -1.80
CA PRO A 10 -0.23 2.26 -0.54
C PRO A 10 1.10 3.02 -0.46
N LEU A 11 1.78 3.22 -1.59
CA LEU A 11 3.00 4.04 -1.67
C LEU A 11 2.76 5.50 -1.28
N MET A 12 1.63 6.09 -1.67
CA MET A 12 1.29 7.46 -1.28
C MET A 12 1.03 7.58 0.23
N TRP A 13 0.38 6.57 0.83
CA TRP A 13 0.18 6.54 2.28
C TRP A 13 1.51 6.44 3.03
N LEU A 14 2.46 5.67 2.51
CA LEU A 14 3.80 5.54 3.06
C LEU A 14 4.60 6.85 2.96
N LEU A 15 4.56 7.53 1.80
CA LEU A 15 5.15 8.86 1.62
C LEU A 15 4.51 9.90 2.54
N HIS A 16 3.18 9.87 2.70
CA HIS A 16 2.46 10.75 3.61
C HIS A 16 2.94 10.58 5.06
N ILE A 17 3.13 9.34 5.51
CA ILE A 17 3.67 9.04 6.85
C ILE A 17 5.11 9.57 6.94
N ALA A 18 5.98 9.24 5.98
CA ALA A 18 7.39 9.65 6.01
C ALA A 18 7.58 11.17 6.04
N TYR A 19 6.81 11.90 5.22
CA TYR A 19 6.86 13.37 5.15
C TYR A 19 6.36 14.03 6.43
N HIS A 20 5.27 13.53 7.02
CA HIS A 20 4.68 14.14 8.21
C HIS A 20 5.28 13.63 9.52
N TRP A 21 6.09 12.57 9.51
CA TRP A 21 6.75 12.02 10.69
C TRP A 21 7.58 13.04 11.49
N PRO A 22 8.46 13.86 10.88
CA PRO A 22 9.18 14.90 11.63
C PRO A 22 8.23 15.98 12.16
N HIS A 23 7.22 16.37 11.39
CA HIS A 23 6.25 17.41 11.78
C HIS A 23 5.26 16.97 12.86
N ALA A 24 5.01 15.67 13.00
CA ALA A 24 4.16 15.11 14.04
C ALA A 24 4.85 15.09 15.41
N LYS A 25 6.19 15.16 15.45
CA LYS A 25 6.99 15.17 16.68
C LYS A 25 7.34 16.57 17.18
N ASP A 26 7.00 17.60 16.40
CA ASP A 26 7.32 18.99 16.72
C ASP A 26 6.30 19.56 17.74
N PRO A 27 6.71 19.82 19.00
CA PRO A 27 5.83 20.23 20.08
C PRO A 27 5.20 21.61 19.89
N GLU A 28 5.72 22.46 18.99
CA GLU A 28 5.19 23.81 18.75
C GLU A 28 3.84 23.83 17.99
N ARG A 29 3.37 22.68 17.48
CA ARG A 29 2.17 22.58 16.62
C ARG A 29 0.93 21.97 17.30
N GLY A 30 0.72 22.26 18.58
CA GLY A 30 -0.27 21.62 19.46
C GLY A 30 -1.73 21.57 18.94
N LEU A 31 -2.18 22.50 18.10
CA LEU A 31 -3.55 22.52 17.55
C LEU A 31 -3.76 21.57 16.35
N ILE A 32 -2.71 21.29 15.57
CA ILE A 32 -2.79 20.50 14.31
C ILE A 32 -2.35 19.05 14.54
N GLN A 33 -1.52 18.82 15.56
CA GLN A 33 -0.98 17.52 15.97
C GLN A 33 -2.02 16.40 16.16
N PRO A 34 -3.19 16.61 16.81
CA PRO A 34 -4.14 15.52 17.08
C PRO A 34 -4.75 14.97 15.79
N THR A 35 -5.11 15.86 14.87
CA THR A 35 -5.70 15.50 13.58
C THR A 35 -4.65 14.86 12.68
N LEU A 36 -3.41 15.36 12.67
CA LEU A 36 -2.33 14.78 11.87
C LEU A 36 -1.97 13.36 12.32
N SER A 37 -1.82 13.15 13.63
CA SER A 37 -1.50 11.82 14.19
C SER A 37 -2.60 10.79 13.92
N ARG A 38 -3.88 11.19 13.97
CA ARG A 38 -5.01 10.34 13.58
C ARG A 38 -4.92 9.93 12.11
N HIS A 39 -4.64 10.87 11.21
CA HIS A 39 -4.49 10.57 9.78
C HIS A 39 -3.30 9.66 9.49
N MET A 40 -2.18 9.83 10.20
CA MET A 40 -1.02 8.93 10.07
C MET A 40 -1.33 7.51 10.54
N LYS A 41 -2.13 7.34 11.62
CA LYS A 41 -2.60 6.02 12.06
C LYS A 41 -3.48 5.35 11.01
N ILE A 42 -4.43 6.09 10.42
CA ILE A 42 -5.31 5.58 9.35
C ILE A 42 -4.48 5.17 8.13
N ALA A 43 -3.53 6.02 7.71
CA ALA A 43 -2.63 5.70 6.62
C ALA A 43 -1.78 4.44 6.93
N GLY A 44 -1.30 4.29 8.16
CA GLY A 44 -0.51 3.13 8.58
C GLY A 44 -1.30 1.82 8.53
N VAL A 45 -2.54 1.83 9.03
CA VAL A 45 -3.45 0.67 8.91
C VAL A 45 -3.70 0.35 7.44
N GLY A 46 -3.95 1.37 6.63
CA GLY A 46 -4.17 1.21 5.21
C GLY A 46 -2.98 0.57 4.48
N VAL A 47 -1.75 1.00 4.79
CA VAL A 47 -0.52 0.40 4.23
C VAL A 47 -0.44 -1.06 4.61
N ALA A 48 -0.65 -1.41 5.88
CA ALA A 48 -0.59 -2.79 6.35
C ALA A 48 -1.59 -3.70 5.63
N VAL A 49 -2.84 -3.24 5.47
CA VAL A 49 -3.89 -3.98 4.75
C VAL A 49 -3.49 -4.23 3.29
N TRP A 50 -2.99 -3.19 2.60
CA TRP A 50 -2.54 -3.35 1.22
C TRP A 50 -1.32 -4.24 1.08
N THR A 51 -0.35 -4.14 2.00
CA THR A 51 0.82 -5.03 2.01
C THR A 51 0.39 -6.49 2.11
N VAL A 52 -0.53 -6.81 3.02
CA VAL A 52 -1.06 -8.18 3.15
C VAL A 52 -1.79 -8.60 1.86
N ALA A 53 -2.67 -7.74 1.32
CA ALA A 53 -3.39 -8.03 0.10
C ALA A 53 -2.45 -8.31 -1.09
N PHE A 54 -1.40 -7.49 -1.27
CA PHE A 54 -0.41 -7.69 -2.34
C PHE A 54 0.41 -8.96 -2.16
N ILE A 55 0.86 -9.26 -0.93
CA ILE A 55 1.62 -10.48 -0.65
C ILE A 55 0.76 -11.72 -0.90
N THR A 56 -0.48 -11.73 -0.40
CA THR A 56 -1.41 -12.84 -0.60
C THR A 56 -1.73 -13.02 -2.08
N TRP A 57 -2.05 -11.93 -2.79
CA TRP A 57 -2.29 -11.98 -4.24
C TRP A 57 -1.09 -12.55 -4.98
N TRP A 58 0.11 -12.05 -4.72
CA TRP A 58 1.33 -12.52 -5.35
C TRP A 58 1.60 -14.00 -5.07
N ALA A 59 1.45 -14.45 -3.82
CA ALA A 59 1.68 -15.84 -3.44
C ALA A 59 0.67 -16.78 -4.11
N VAL A 60 -0.61 -16.42 -4.15
CA VAL A 60 -1.66 -17.19 -4.84
C VAL A 60 -1.37 -17.23 -6.34
N PHE A 61 -1.06 -16.09 -6.93
CA PHE A 61 -0.74 -16.01 -8.35
C PHE A 61 0.48 -16.85 -8.70
N ALA A 62 1.61 -16.69 -8.00
CA ALA A 62 2.83 -17.43 -8.25
C ALA A 62 2.66 -18.96 -8.11
N THR A 63 1.85 -19.42 -7.15
CA THR A 63 1.63 -20.86 -6.91
C THR A 63 0.58 -21.49 -7.81
N GLN A 64 -0.44 -20.72 -8.21
CA GLN A 64 -1.57 -21.23 -9.00
C GLN A 64 -1.51 -20.83 -10.47
N ARG A 65 -0.58 -19.98 -10.89
CA ARG A 65 -0.46 -19.49 -12.28
C ARG A 65 -0.52 -20.62 -13.31
N VAL A 66 0.24 -21.70 -13.08
CA VAL A 66 0.26 -22.86 -13.99
C VAL A 66 -1.11 -23.57 -14.03
N LYS A 67 -1.84 -23.58 -12.92
CA LYS A 67 -3.19 -24.17 -12.82
C LYS A 67 -4.27 -23.26 -13.42
N LEU A 68 -4.03 -21.95 -13.46
CA LEU A 68 -4.92 -20.95 -14.05
C LEU A 68 -4.91 -20.99 -15.59
N GLY A 69 -3.94 -21.68 -16.21
CA GLY A 69 -3.86 -21.87 -17.66
C GLY A 69 -3.92 -20.53 -18.41
N SER A 70 -4.85 -20.41 -19.36
CA SER A 70 -5.01 -19.20 -20.19
C SER A 70 -5.37 -17.93 -19.41
N LEU A 71 -6.01 -18.04 -18.24
CA LEU A 71 -6.26 -16.89 -17.36
C LEU A 71 -4.97 -16.42 -16.68
N GLY A 72 -4.10 -17.36 -16.32
CA GLY A 72 -2.78 -17.06 -15.80
C GLY A 72 -1.98 -16.27 -16.83
N ASP A 73 -1.93 -16.76 -18.06
CA ASP A 73 -1.19 -16.12 -19.15
C ASP A 73 -1.72 -14.74 -19.53
N ALA A 74 -3.05 -14.52 -19.45
CA ALA A 74 -3.64 -13.21 -19.70
C ALA A 74 -3.34 -12.17 -18.60
N LEU A 75 -3.12 -12.61 -17.36
CA LEU A 75 -2.82 -11.74 -16.21
C LEU A 75 -1.31 -11.46 -16.05
N VAL A 76 -0.45 -12.23 -16.72
CA VAL A 76 1.00 -12.06 -16.67
C VAL A 76 1.41 -10.84 -17.49
N VAL A 77 2.08 -9.89 -16.85
CA VAL A 77 2.68 -8.73 -17.54
C VAL A 77 4.10 -9.05 -18.01
N VAL A 78 4.85 -9.83 -17.22
CA VAL A 78 6.21 -10.26 -17.56
C VAL A 78 6.25 -11.78 -17.52
N ASP A 79 6.31 -12.37 -18.70
CA ASP A 79 6.44 -13.81 -18.84
C ASP A 79 7.91 -14.22 -18.87
N VAL A 80 8.29 -15.17 -18.02
CA VAL A 80 9.63 -15.73 -18.00
C VAL A 80 9.63 -16.90 -18.95
N LYS A 81 9.99 -16.63 -20.21
CA LYS A 81 10.11 -17.66 -21.24
C LYS A 81 11.20 -18.66 -20.86
N GLY A 82 10.86 -19.94 -20.78
CA GLY A 82 11.81 -21.03 -20.54
C GLY A 82 11.60 -21.81 -19.24
N LEU A 83 10.50 -21.56 -18.52
CA LEU A 83 9.97 -22.42 -17.46
C LEU A 83 8.72 -23.16 -17.95
#